data_AF-A0A6I5CNH8-F1
#
_entry.id   AF-A0A6I5CNH8-F1
#
_cell.length_a   1.000
_cell.length_b   1.000
_cell.length_c   1.000
_cell.angle_alpha   90.00
_cell.angle_beta   90.00
_cell.angle_gamma   90.00
#
_symmetry.space_group_name_H-M   'P 1'
#
loop_
_entity.id
_entity.type
_entity.pdbx_description
1 polymer ?
#
loop_
_entity_poly.entity_id
_entity_poly.type
_entity_poly.pdbx_seq_one_letter_code
_entity_poly.pdbx_strand_id
1 'polypeptide(L)'
;MPVKPSTRSLARRCACAGAVTLGLLGACLPAAAADGGQPGLGRFYRQKVTWSACEAGAPKDLQCGKVTVPVDYARPGAGTLDLALARYRATGHRRGSVVLNFGGPGAPGVSELAL
;
A
#
# COMPACT_ATOMS: atom_id res chain seq x y z
N MET A 1 78.91 -1.28 -45.17
CA MET A 1 78.59 -2.52 -45.91
C MET A 1 77.09 -2.53 -46.18
N PRO A 2 76.67 -2.86 -47.40
CA PRO A 2 75.29 -2.74 -47.87
C PRO A 2 74.47 -3.98 -47.48
N VAL A 3 73.15 -3.84 -47.40
CA VAL A 3 72.19 -4.76 -48.04
C VAL A 3 70.81 -4.09 -48.04
N LYS A 4 70.20 -4.17 -49.22
CA LYS A 4 68.93 -3.62 -49.72
C LYS A 4 67.98 -4.85 -49.89
N PRO A 5 66.76 -4.72 -50.44
CA PRO A 5 65.49 -4.14 -49.97
C PRO A 5 64.38 -5.24 -49.85
N SER A 6 63.10 -4.82 -49.91
CA SER A 6 61.94 -5.56 -50.46
C SER A 6 61.28 -6.64 -49.60
N THR A 7 59.97 -6.92 -49.63
CA THR A 7 58.74 -6.32 -50.20
C THR A 7 57.57 -7.16 -49.66
N ARG A 8 56.41 -6.52 -49.41
CA ARG A 8 55.02 -7.00 -49.58
C ARG A 8 54.60 -8.35 -48.95
N SER A 9 53.52 -8.30 -48.16
CA SER A 9 52.27 -8.94 -48.61
C SER A 9 51.05 -8.42 -47.85
N LEU A 10 50.04 -7.97 -48.60
CA LEU A 10 48.67 -7.80 -48.11
C LEU A 10 48.11 -9.18 -47.77
N ALA A 11 47.47 -9.33 -46.61
CA ALA A 11 46.13 -9.92 -46.47
C ALA A 11 45.88 -10.36 -45.02
N ARG A 12 44.99 -9.66 -44.32
CA ARG A 12 43.73 -10.29 -43.89
C ARG A 12 42.74 -9.24 -43.47
N ARG A 13 41.71 -9.10 -44.32
CA ARG A 13 40.44 -8.44 -44.00
C ARG A 13 39.82 -9.15 -42.80
N CYS A 14 39.25 -8.40 -41.87
CA CYS A 14 37.85 -8.53 -41.50
C CYS A 14 37.49 -7.36 -40.59
N ALA A 15 36.73 -6.42 -41.14
CA ALA A 15 35.99 -5.44 -40.37
C ALA A 15 34.93 -6.19 -39.55
N CYS A 16 34.94 -5.98 -38.24
CA CYS A 16 33.74 -6.14 -37.41
C CYS A 16 33.60 -4.85 -36.62
N ALA A 17 32.73 -3.96 -37.13
CA ALA A 17 32.15 -2.90 -36.35
C ALA A 17 31.42 -3.53 -35.14
N GLY A 18 31.72 -3.07 -33.93
CA GLY A 18 31.03 -3.48 -32.71
C GLY A 18 31.69 -2.78 -31.52
N ALA A 19 30.99 -2.14 -30.59
CA ALA A 19 29.57 -1.91 -30.44
C ALA A 19 29.44 -0.64 -29.58
N VAL A 20 28.76 0.38 -30.09
CA VAL A 20 28.25 1.49 -29.26
C VAL A 20 26.88 1.03 -28.77
N THR A 21 26.80 0.45 -27.58
CA THR A 21 25.53 0.28 -26.85
C THR A 21 25.80 0.32 -25.35
N LEU A 22 26.00 1.53 -24.81
CA LEU A 22 25.87 1.79 -23.38
C LEU A 22 24.36 1.87 -23.08
N GLY A 23 23.73 0.70 -22.96
CA GLY A 23 22.29 0.56 -22.72
C GLY A 23 21.93 0.89 -21.29
N LEU A 24 21.31 2.06 -21.08
CA LEU A 24 20.52 2.40 -19.90
C LEU A 24 19.43 1.33 -19.68
N LEU A 25 19.60 0.47 -18.66
CA LEU A 25 18.60 -0.52 -18.25
C LEU A 25 18.08 -0.27 -16.82
N GLY A 26 18.06 0.99 -16.36
CA GLY A 26 17.72 1.33 -14.98
C GLY A 26 16.31 1.91 -14.72
N ALA A 27 15.50 2.21 -15.74
CA ALA A 27 14.40 3.18 -15.59
C ALA A 27 12.96 2.64 -15.63
N CYS A 28 12.71 1.34 -15.38
CA CYS A 28 11.33 0.81 -15.35
C CYS A 28 11.12 -0.26 -14.26
N LEU A 29 11.58 -0.02 -13.03
CA LEU A 29 11.00 -0.73 -11.89
C LEU A 29 9.65 -0.06 -11.59
N PRO A 30 8.50 -0.73 -11.81
CA PRO A 30 7.27 -0.23 -11.21
C PRO A 30 7.53 -0.17 -9.71
N ALA A 31 7.34 1.00 -9.11
CA ALA A 31 7.20 1.10 -7.67
C ALA A 31 5.91 0.36 -7.30
N ALA A 32 6.00 -0.96 -7.19
CA ALA A 32 5.04 -1.71 -6.41
C ALA A 32 5.16 -1.11 -5.01
N ALA A 33 4.19 -0.27 -4.63
CA ALA A 33 3.96 -0.02 -3.23
C ALA A 33 3.95 -1.39 -2.58
N ALA A 34 4.89 -1.64 -1.67
CA ALA A 34 4.91 -2.88 -0.96
C ALA A 34 3.55 -2.99 -0.27
N ASP A 35 2.65 -3.79 -0.86
CA ASP A 35 1.60 -4.42 -0.08
C ASP A 35 2.40 -5.23 0.95
N GLY A 36 2.64 -4.65 2.13
CA GLY A 36 3.13 -5.37 3.30
C GLY A 36 2.12 -6.41 3.80
N GLY A 37 1.26 -6.89 2.91
CA GLY A 37 0.10 -7.71 3.16
C GLY A 37 0.51 -9.17 3.13
N GLN A 38 0.62 -9.74 4.32
CA GLN A 38 0.37 -11.17 4.49
C GLN A 38 -0.82 -11.60 3.61
N PRO A 39 -0.68 -12.67 2.80
CA PRO A 39 -1.75 -13.18 1.97
C PRO A 39 -3.07 -13.28 2.75
N GLY A 40 -4.15 -12.75 2.18
CA GLY A 40 -5.49 -12.82 2.78
C GLY A 40 -5.90 -11.62 3.66
N LEU A 41 -5.00 -10.70 4.00
CA LEU A 41 -5.39 -9.50 4.77
C LEU A 41 -6.13 -8.43 3.95
N GLY A 42 -5.95 -8.42 2.62
CA GLY A 42 -6.48 -7.37 1.75
C GLY A 42 -8.01 -7.16 1.84
N ARG A 43 -8.77 -8.20 2.21
CA ARG A 43 -10.23 -8.08 2.43
C ARG A 43 -10.58 -7.20 3.63
N PHE A 44 -9.74 -7.18 4.67
CA PHE A 44 -9.98 -6.39 5.88
C PHE A 44 -9.60 -4.92 5.68
N TYR A 45 -8.64 -4.61 4.80
CA TYR A 45 -8.19 -3.21 4.59
C TYR A 45 -9.01 -2.44 3.55
N ARG A 46 -9.73 -3.13 2.66
CA ARG A 46 -10.55 -2.49 1.61
C ARG A 46 -12.04 -2.39 1.95
N GLN A 47 -12.39 -2.60 3.22
CA GLN A 47 -13.77 -2.51 3.69
C GLN A 47 -14.32 -1.10 3.51
N LYS A 48 -15.59 -1.02 3.11
CA LYS A 48 -16.38 0.21 3.18
C LYS A 48 -17.37 0.05 4.32
N VAL A 49 -17.31 0.95 5.29
CA VAL A 49 -18.25 0.93 6.42
C VAL A 49 -19.63 1.37 5.94
N THR A 50 -20.62 0.50 6.15
CA THR A 50 -22.03 0.87 6.03
C THR A 50 -22.43 1.63 7.30
N TRP A 51 -22.82 2.88 7.14
CA TRP A 51 -23.23 3.75 8.23
C TRP A 51 -24.75 3.79 8.33
N SER A 52 -25.27 3.72 9.55
CA SER A 52 -26.69 3.89 9.87
C SER A 52 -26.86 4.86 11.04
N ALA A 53 -28.11 5.22 11.34
CA ALA A 53 -28.42 5.78 12.64
C ALA A 53 -27.98 4.79 13.74
N CYS A 54 -27.51 5.35 14.86
CA CYS A 54 -27.24 4.58 16.07
C CYS A 54 -28.56 4.13 16.75
N GLU A 55 -28.44 3.22 17.71
CA GLU A 55 -29.58 2.74 18.50
C GLU A 55 -30.27 3.88 19.29
N ALA A 56 -31.50 3.62 19.74
CA ALA A 56 -32.30 4.59 20.47
C ALA A 56 -31.55 5.11 21.72
N GLY A 57 -31.55 6.43 21.91
CA GLY A 57 -30.83 7.10 23.01
C GLY A 57 -29.52 7.76 22.59
N ALA A 58 -28.99 7.45 21.40
CA ALA A 58 -27.85 8.17 20.84
C ALA A 58 -28.23 9.55 20.24
N PRO A 59 -27.28 10.50 20.17
CA PRO A 59 -27.47 11.76 19.44
C PRO A 59 -27.91 11.52 17.98
N LYS A 60 -28.84 12.36 17.49
CA LYS A 60 -29.49 12.16 16.18
C LYS A 60 -28.54 12.23 14.99
N ASP A 61 -27.46 12.98 15.12
CA ASP A 61 -26.44 13.21 14.10
C ASP A 61 -25.24 12.25 14.22
N LEU A 62 -25.23 11.39 15.24
CA LEU A 62 -24.24 10.33 15.38
C LEU A 62 -24.59 9.16 14.45
N GLN A 63 -23.61 8.71 13.67
CA GLN A 63 -23.72 7.53 12.81
C GLN A 63 -22.94 6.37 13.40
N CYS A 64 -23.52 5.17 13.35
CA CYS A 64 -22.89 3.94 13.80
C CYS A 64 -22.60 3.00 12.63
N GLY A 65 -21.57 2.17 12.78
CA GLY A 65 -21.15 1.19 11.80
C GLY A 65 -20.20 0.16 12.41
N LYS A 66 -19.72 -0.78 11.57
CA LYS A 66 -18.79 -1.83 11.99
C LYS A 66 -17.66 -2.02 10.98
N VAL A 67 -16.51 -2.44 11.46
CA VAL A 67 -15.43 -3.01 10.63
C VAL A 67 -15.09 -4.41 11.15
N THR A 68 -14.92 -5.37 10.26
CA THR A 68 -14.53 -6.72 10.63
C THR A 68 -13.01 -6.83 10.62
N VAL A 69 -12.41 -7.45 11.62
CA VAL A 69 -10.96 -7.67 11.71
C VAL A 69 -10.66 -9.14 12.00
N PRO A 70 -9.49 -9.67 11.59
CA PRO A 70 -9.09 -11.02 11.97
C PRO A 70 -8.78 -11.06 13.47
N VAL A 71 -9.13 -12.18 14.11
CA VAL A 71 -8.72 -12.45 15.51
C VAL A 71 -7.20 -12.62 15.60
N ASP A 72 -6.61 -13.25 14.59
CA ASP A 72 -5.18 -13.50 14.46
C ASP A 72 -4.69 -13.00 13.10
N TYR A 73 -3.89 -11.93 13.09
CA TYR A 73 -3.37 -11.33 11.85
C TYR A 73 -2.33 -12.21 11.15
N ALA A 74 -1.66 -13.13 11.85
CA ALA A 74 -0.74 -14.09 11.26
C ALA A 74 -1.48 -15.30 10.64
N ARG A 75 -2.71 -15.56 11.09
CA ARG A 75 -3.63 -16.54 10.49
C ARG A 75 -4.99 -15.89 10.18
N PRO A 76 -5.10 -15.08 9.11
CA PRO A 76 -6.29 -14.30 8.79
C PRO A 76 -7.58 -15.11 8.60
N GLY A 77 -7.47 -16.43 8.43
CA GLY A 77 -8.59 -17.39 8.33
C GLY A 77 -9.03 -18.03 9.66
N ALA A 78 -8.36 -17.77 10.77
CA ALA A 78 -8.65 -18.41 12.07
C ALA A 78 -9.94 -17.93 12.74
N GLY A 79 -10.50 -16.81 12.29
CA GLY A 79 -11.71 -16.21 12.82
C GLY A 79 -11.70 -14.70 12.70
N THR A 80 -12.85 -14.08 12.94
CA THR A 80 -13.04 -12.63 12.84
C THR A 80 -13.86 -12.10 14.00
N LEU A 81 -13.72 -10.80 14.28
CA LEU A 81 -14.59 -10.04 15.17
C LEU A 81 -14.94 -8.70 14.54
N ASP A 82 -16.04 -8.10 14.99
CA ASP A 82 -16.45 -6.77 14.56
C ASP A 82 -16.06 -5.72 15.59
N LEU A 83 -15.42 -4.66 15.12
CA LEU A 83 -15.21 -3.44 15.90
C LEU A 83 -16.36 -2.47 15.62
N ALA A 84 -17.06 -2.07 16.67
CA ALA A 84 -18.07 -1.03 16.59
C ALA A 84 -17.40 0.34 16.38
N LEU A 85 -17.99 1.15 15.49
CA LEU A 85 -17.56 2.51 15.21
C LEU A 85 -18.73 3.47 15.36
N ALA A 86 -18.43 4.68 15.81
CA ALA A 86 -19.35 5.82 15.83
C ALA A 86 -18.68 7.03 15.16
N ARG A 87 -19.46 7.91 14.52
CA ARG A 87 -18.93 9.08 13.80
C ARG A 87 -19.95 10.20 13.68
N TYR A 88 -19.51 11.42 13.98
CA TYR A 88 -20.14 12.66 13.48
C TYR A 88 -19.58 13.04 12.11
N ARG A 89 -20.46 13.42 11.17
CA ARG A 89 -20.00 13.93 9.87
C ARG A 89 -19.46 15.35 10.03
N ALA A 90 -18.45 15.70 9.24
CA ALA A 90 -18.00 17.08 9.15
C ALA A 90 -19.16 17.98 8.73
N THR A 91 -19.29 19.14 9.37
CA THR A 91 -20.34 20.14 9.09
C THR A 91 -19.99 21.04 7.89
N GLY A 92 -18.73 21.05 7.46
CA GLY A 92 -18.24 21.80 6.31
C GLY A 92 -17.34 20.97 5.39
N HIS A 93 -16.34 21.61 4.78
CA HIS A 93 -15.40 20.93 3.89
C HIS A 93 -14.61 19.83 4.63
N ARG A 94 -14.82 18.57 4.20
CA ARG A 94 -14.17 17.40 4.79
C ARG A 94 -12.77 17.19 4.21
N ARG A 95 -11.76 17.16 5.09
CA ARG A 95 -10.38 16.74 4.73
C ARG A 95 -10.12 15.25 4.95
N GLY A 96 -10.76 14.65 5.96
CA GLY A 96 -10.54 13.26 6.34
C GLY A 96 -11.33 12.91 7.61
N SER A 97 -10.87 11.89 8.32
CA SER A 97 -11.41 11.50 9.63
C SER A 97 -10.39 11.80 10.72
N VAL A 98 -10.85 12.29 11.87
CA VAL A 98 -10.08 12.25 13.11
C VAL A 98 -10.52 11.00 13.85
N VAL A 99 -9.58 10.10 14.15
CA VAL A 99 -9.85 8.86 14.87
C VAL A 99 -9.44 9.06 16.32
N LEU A 100 -10.37 8.79 17.23
CA LEU A 100 -10.18 9.02 18.66
C LEU A 100 -10.04 7.68 19.38
N ASN A 101 -9.12 7.66 20.35
CA ASN A 101 -9.02 6.64 21.37
C ASN A 101 -8.96 7.35 22.72
N PHE A 102 -9.97 7.14 23.56
CA PHE A 102 -10.17 7.89 24.80
C PHE A 102 -9.31 7.38 25.97
N GLY A 103 -8.58 6.27 25.80
CA GLY A 103 -7.79 5.64 26.85
C GLY A 103 -8.55 4.54 27.59
N GLY A 104 -8.17 4.25 28.84
CA GLY A 104 -8.82 3.22 29.67
C GLY A 104 -8.02 1.92 29.79
N PRO A 105 -7.65 1.24 28.70
CA PRO A 105 -8.43 0.18 28.05
C PRO A 105 -9.81 -0.22 28.64
N GLY A 106 -10.59 -0.95 27.83
CA GLY A 106 -11.87 -1.55 28.23
C GLY A 106 -13.08 -0.61 28.18
N ALA A 107 -12.87 0.71 28.17
CA ALA A 107 -13.93 1.69 27.99
C ALA A 107 -14.46 1.70 26.54
N PRO A 108 -15.79 1.80 26.33
CA PRO A 108 -16.39 1.80 25.00
C PRO A 108 -16.27 3.18 24.35
N GLY A 109 -15.27 3.37 23.48
CA GLY A 109 -15.05 4.64 22.78
C GLY A 109 -16.24 5.14 21.95
N VAL A 110 -17.14 4.25 21.51
CA VAL A 110 -18.39 4.64 20.84
C VAL A 110 -19.36 5.37 21.77
N SER A 111 -19.42 4.96 23.05
CA SER A 111 -20.25 5.61 24.06
C SER A 111 -19.63 6.93 24.49
N GLU A 112 -18.30 6.98 24.66
CA GLU A 112 -17.57 8.21 24.99
C GLU A 112 -17.74 9.30 23.93
N LEU A 113 -17.81 8.93 22.65
CA LEU A 113 -18.09 9.87 21.57
C LEU A 113 -19.54 10.38 21.56
N ALA A 114 -20.46 9.63 22.17
CA ALA A 114 -21.89 9.95 22.19
C ALA A 114 -22.32 10.86 23.37
N LEU A 115 -21.39 11.13 24.30
CA LEU A 115 -21.57 12.07 25.42
C LEU A 115 -21.44 13.52 24.95
#